data_AF-A0A167IGZ7-F1
#
_entry.id   AF-A0A167IGZ7-F1
#
_cell.length_a   1.000
_cell.length_b   1.000
_cell.length_c   1.000
_cell.angle_alpha   90.00
_cell.angle_beta   90.00
_cell.angle_gamma   90.00
#
_symmetry.space_group_name_H-M   'P 1'
#
loop_
_entity.id
_entity.type
_entity.pdbx_description
1 polymer ?
#
loop_
_entity_poly.entity_id
_entity_poly.type
_entity_poly.pdbx_seq_one_letter_code
_entity_poly.pdbx_strand_id
1 'polypeptide(L)'
;MINLSRYYPVLPLIILLSIVFVISFSEYWTIAIIQSPEVLKNYNFGSEAMVYYGGEKYRSATTYSEHHLALALITLSCIAAIVGVMEKCNSQKVFKSYLLVAVLSAIWLLV
;
A
#
# COMPACT_ATOMS: atom_id res chain seq x y z
N MET A 1 -14.14 10.46 -25.63
CA MET A 1 -14.78 10.20 -24.33
C MET A 1 -14.10 9.00 -23.69
N ILE A 2 -13.55 9.13 -22.49
CA ILE A 2 -13.01 8.00 -21.73
C ILE A 2 -14.20 7.12 -21.33
N ASN A 3 -14.18 5.84 -21.73
CA ASN A 3 -15.24 4.91 -21.36
C ASN A 3 -15.02 4.43 -19.91
N LEU A 4 -15.54 5.22 -18.96
CA LEU A 4 -15.48 4.96 -17.52
C LEU A 4 -16.06 3.58 -17.13
N SER A 5 -16.93 3.00 -17.95
CA SER A 5 -17.52 1.68 -17.65
C SER A 5 -16.50 0.55 -17.54
N ARG A 6 -15.32 0.72 -18.17
CA ARG A 6 -14.22 -0.24 -18.13
C ARG A 6 -13.58 -0.34 -16.74
N TYR A 7 -13.73 0.71 -15.91
CA TYR A 7 -13.11 0.82 -14.58
C TYR A 7 -13.95 0.25 -13.45
N TYR A 8 -15.26 0.07 -13.65
CA TYR A 8 -16.15 -0.43 -12.58
C TYR A 8 -15.72 -1.74 -11.91
N PRO A 9 -15.21 -2.76 -12.63
CA PRO A 9 -14.85 -4.03 -11.99
C PRO A 9 -13.63 -3.91 -11.07
N VAL A 10 -12.79 -2.89 -11.26
CA VAL A 10 -11.53 -2.71 -10.52
C VAL A 10 -11.54 -1.52 -9.59
N LEU A 11 -12.59 -0.69 -9.69
CA LEU A 11 -12.78 0.46 -8.82
C LEU A 11 -12.68 0.09 -7.32
N PRO A 12 -13.30 -1.01 -6.83
CA PRO A 12 -13.16 -1.38 -5.41
C PRO A 12 -11.71 -1.66 -5.01
N LEU A 13 -10.94 -2.29 -5.90
CA LEU A 13 -9.53 -2.59 -5.66
C LEU A 13 -8.68 -1.31 -5.68
N ILE A 14 -8.92 -0.41 -6.62
CA ILE A 14 -8.21 0.88 -6.70
C ILE A 14 -8.50 1.71 -5.44
N ILE A 15 -9.74 1.72 -4.96
CA ILE A 15 -10.13 2.39 -3.70
C ILE A 15 -9.37 1.77 -2.53
N LEU A 16 -9.35 0.44 -2.40
CA LEU A 16 -8.63 -0.25 -1.34
C LEU A 16 -7.13 0.09 -1.37
N LEU A 17 -6.49 0.00 -2.54
CA LEU A 17 -5.07 0.33 -2.71
C LEU A 17 -4.80 1.81 -2.38
N SER A 18 -5.74 2.70 -2.70
CA SER A 18 -5.61 4.13 -2.38
C SER A 18 -5.66 4.36 -0.86
N ILE A 19 -6.54 3.66 -0.13
CA ILE A 19 -6.58 3.71 1.34
C ILE A 19 -5.25 3.22 1.94
N VAL A 20 -4.76 2.07 1.48
CA VAL A 20 -3.48 1.50 1.94
C VAL A 20 -2.31 2.44 1.64
N PHE A 21 -2.30 3.06 0.46
CA PHE A 21 -1.29 4.05 0.08
C PHE A 21 -1.31 5.25 1.02
N VAL A 22 -2.48 5.85 1.26
CA VAL A 22 -2.61 7.03 2.12
C VAL A 22 -2.15 6.74 3.54
N ILE A 23 -2.58 5.61 4.12
CA ILE A 23 -2.18 5.21 5.47
C ILE A 23 -0.65 5.04 5.53
N SER A 24 -0.09 4.27 4.60
CA SER A 24 1.35 3.95 4.63
C SER A 24 2.23 5.16 4.34
N PHE A 25 1.83 5.99 3.39
CA PHE A 25 2.55 7.22 3.10
C PHE A 25 2.46 8.22 4.27
N SER A 26 1.30 8.30 4.94
CA SER A 26 1.13 9.14 6.14
C SER A 26 2.04 8.69 7.29
N GLU A 27 2.15 7.39 7.53
CA GLU A 27 3.06 6.84 8.55
C GLU A 27 4.52 7.17 8.23
N TYR A 28 4.95 6.94 6.97
CA TYR A 28 6.29 7.31 6.54
C TYR A 28 6.54 8.82 6.71
N TRP A 29 5.61 9.67 6.25
CA TRP A 29 5.76 11.12 6.32
C TRP A 29 5.87 11.61 7.76
N THR A 30 5.05 11.07 8.65
CA THR A 30 5.03 11.45 10.06
C THR A 30 6.33 11.08 10.77
N ILE A 31 6.86 9.88 10.49
CA ILE A 31 7.99 9.33 11.24
C ILE A 31 9.33 9.74 10.63
N ALA A 32 9.46 9.72 9.30
CA ALA A 32 10.72 10.02 8.61
C ALA A 32 10.90 11.50 8.26
N ILE A 33 9.82 12.25 7.98
CA ILE A 33 9.91 13.65 7.52
C ILE A 33 9.62 14.63 8.65
N ILE A 34 8.49 14.48 9.36
CA ILE A 34 8.12 15.41 10.43
C ILE A 34 9.03 15.20 11.66
N GLN A 35 9.36 13.96 11.99
CA GLN A 35 10.27 13.59 13.10
C GLN A 35 9.91 14.26 14.45
N SER A 36 8.62 14.52 14.70
CA SER A 36 8.19 15.16 15.96
C SER A 36 8.43 14.21 17.14
N PRO A 37 9.23 14.60 18.14
CA PRO A 37 9.58 13.73 19.27
C PRO A 37 8.35 13.38 20.13
N GLU A 38 7.34 14.24 20.19
CA GLU A 38 6.07 13.95 20.88
C GLU A 38 5.28 12.85 20.19
N VAL A 39 5.26 12.87 18.85
CA VAL A 39 4.56 11.87 18.04
C VAL A 39 5.31 10.54 18.09
N LEU A 40 6.64 10.56 17.93
CA LEU A 40 7.49 9.36 17.97
C LEU A 40 7.41 8.60 19.31
N LYS A 41 7.23 9.32 20.43
CA LYS A 41 7.04 8.71 21.75
C LYS A 41 5.76 7.86 21.82
N ASN A 42 4.71 8.20 21.08
CA ASN A 42 3.45 7.44 21.10
C ASN A 42 3.58 6.06 20.46
N TYR A 43 4.54 5.87 19.55
CA TYR A 43 4.75 4.60 18.84
C TYR A 43 5.46 3.54 19.69
N ASN A 44 6.08 3.94 20.81
CA ASN A 44 6.77 3.03 21.75
C ASN A 44 7.70 2.02 21.05
N PHE A 45 8.48 2.50 20.06
CA PHE A 45 9.38 1.64 19.26
C PHE A 45 10.30 0.79 20.15
N GLY A 46 10.37 -0.51 19.88
CA GLY A 46 11.19 -1.44 20.65
C GLY A 46 10.67 -1.80 22.05
N SER A 47 9.50 -1.30 22.46
CA SER A 47 8.83 -1.74 23.69
C SER A 47 8.25 -3.15 23.55
N GLU A 48 8.12 -3.85 24.68
CA GLU A 48 7.43 -5.15 24.73
C GLU A 48 5.98 -5.06 24.24
N ALA A 49 5.33 -3.91 24.44
CA ALA A 49 3.99 -3.65 23.93
C ALA A 49 3.94 -3.66 22.40
N MET A 50 4.90 -3.02 21.72
CA MET A 50 4.96 -3.04 20.25
C MET A 50 5.28 -4.43 19.70
N VAL A 51 6.12 -5.19 20.40
CA VAL A 51 6.45 -6.58 20.09
C VAL A 51 5.22 -7.49 20.21
N TYR A 52 4.41 -7.32 21.26
CA TYR A 52 3.19 -8.11 21.49
C TYR A 52 2.13 -7.96 20.38
N TYR A 53 2.04 -6.77 19.76
CA TYR A 53 1.10 -6.51 18.65
C TYR A 53 1.67 -6.85 17.25
N GLY A 54 2.67 -7.72 17.17
CA GLY A 54 3.24 -8.16 15.88
C GLY A 54 4.28 -7.19 15.29
N GLY A 55 4.73 -6.21 16.07
CA GLY A 55 5.77 -5.25 15.70
C GLY A 55 7.19 -5.72 15.98
N GLU A 56 7.44 -7.02 16.15
CA GLU A 56 8.79 -7.58 16.40
C GLU A 56 9.83 -7.11 15.38
N LYS A 57 9.39 -6.86 14.14
CA LYS A 57 10.23 -6.37 13.04
C LYS A 57 10.53 -4.86 13.12
N TYR A 58 9.81 -4.10 13.94
CA TYR A 58 9.88 -2.63 14.01
C TYR A 58 10.58 -2.13 15.28
N ARG A 59 11.84 -2.55 15.44
CA ARG A 59 12.66 -2.18 16.61
C ARG A 59 13.09 -0.72 16.62
N SER A 60 13.01 -0.02 15.49
CA SER A 60 13.39 1.38 15.37
C SER A 60 12.37 2.16 14.53
N ALA A 61 12.28 3.47 14.79
CA ALA A 61 11.49 4.39 13.98
C ALA A 61 11.91 4.36 12.51
N THR A 62 13.21 4.23 12.24
CA THR A 62 13.77 4.11 10.89
C THR A 62 13.22 2.89 10.17
N THR A 63 13.35 1.70 10.76
CA THR A 63 12.88 0.43 10.15
C THR A 63 11.37 0.45 9.90
N TYR A 64 10.59 1.01 10.83
CA TYR A 64 9.15 1.18 10.65
C TYR A 64 8.83 2.12 9.47
N SER A 65 9.48 3.28 9.42
CA SER A 65 9.25 4.25 8.36
C SER A 65 9.66 3.73 6.97
N GLU A 66 10.79 3.01 6.86
CA GLU A 66 11.25 2.42 5.61
C GLU A 66 10.30 1.33 5.11
N HIS A 67 9.74 0.53 6.02
CA HIS A 67 8.73 -0.46 5.66
C HIS A 67 7.47 0.22 5.10
N HIS A 68 6.98 1.26 5.75
CA HIS A 68 5.82 2.02 5.28
C HIS A 68 6.08 2.77 3.96
N LEU A 69 7.31 3.24 3.72
CA LEU A 69 7.72 3.78 2.43
C LEU A 69 7.68 2.71 1.34
N ALA A 70 8.28 1.54 1.59
CA ALA A 70 8.28 0.44 0.64
C ALA A 70 6.85 0.01 0.31
N LEU A 71 5.98 -0.09 1.32
CA LEU A 71 4.58 -0.44 1.14
C LEU A 71 3.85 0.61 0.31
N ALA A 72 4.03 1.91 0.59
CA ALA A 72 3.44 2.98 -0.21
C ALA A 72 3.89 2.93 -1.69
N LEU A 73 5.19 2.73 -1.95
CA LEU A 73 5.73 2.64 -3.31
C LEU A 73 5.22 1.42 -4.07
N ILE A 74 5.12 0.27 -3.41
CA ILE A 74 4.52 -0.95 -3.96
C ILE A 74 3.06 -0.69 -4.32
N THR A 75 2.29 -0.11 -3.39
CA THR A 75 0.86 0.14 -3.57
C THR A 75 0.62 1.09 -4.75
N LEU A 76 1.43 2.14 -4.87
CA LEU A 76 1.42 3.06 -6.01
C LEU A 76 1.74 2.37 -7.33
N SER A 77 2.74 1.47 -7.32
CA SER A 77 3.12 0.67 -8.48
C SER A 77 2.00 -0.28 -8.92
N CYS A 78 1.27 -0.89 -7.97
CA CYS A 78 0.10 -1.71 -8.27
C CYS A 78 -1.03 -0.91 -8.91
N ILE A 79 -1.31 0.30 -8.42
CA ILE A 79 -2.30 1.20 -9.02
C ILE A 79 -1.89 1.55 -10.46
N ALA A 80 -0.62 1.94 -10.67
CA ALA A 80 -0.09 2.25 -12.00
C ALA A 80 -0.17 1.04 -12.95
N ALA A 81 0.11 -0.17 -12.46
CA ALA A 81 0.01 -1.40 -13.24
C ALA A 81 -1.45 -1.71 -13.63
N ILE A 82 -2.40 -1.56 -12.70
CA ILE A 82 -3.84 -1.75 -12.99
C ILE A 82 -4.27 -0.78 -14.08
N VAL A 83 -3.95 0.51 -13.95
CA VAL A 83 -4.27 1.54 -14.95
C VAL A 83 -3.59 1.23 -16.29
N GLY A 84 -2.31 0.84 -16.29
CA GLY A 84 -1.58 0.50 -17.52
C GLY A 84 -2.14 -0.73 -18.24
N VAL A 85 -2.56 -1.75 -17.50
CA VAL A 85 -3.25 -2.93 -18.05
C VAL A 85 -4.60 -2.54 -18.63
N MET A 86 -5.34 -1.65 -17.96
CA MET A 86 -6.63 -1.15 -18.43
C MET A 86 -6.55 -0.40 -19.76
N GLU A 87 -5.52 0.43 -19.93
CA GLU A 87 -5.31 1.18 -21.17
C GLU A 87 -4.94 0.26 -22.34
N LYS A 88 -4.22 -0.84 -22.08
CA LYS A 88 -3.79 -1.78 -23.14
C LYS A 88 -4.78 -2.92 -23.43
N CYS A 89 -5.59 -3.34 -22.48
CA CYS A 89 -6.47 -4.50 -22.63
C CYS A 89 -7.87 -4.12 -23.14
N ASN A 90 -8.18 -4.50 -24.38
CA ASN A 90 -9.52 -4.32 -24.96
C ASN A 90 -10.50 -5.49 -24.69
N SER A 91 -10.04 -6.63 -24.14
CA SER A 91 -10.85 -7.83 -23.91
C SER A 91 -11.05 -8.16 -22.43
N GLN A 92 -12.32 -8.34 -22.02
CA GLN A 92 -12.70 -8.64 -20.63
C GLN A 92 -12.11 -9.93 -20.05
N LYS A 93 -11.79 -10.93 -20.89
CA LYS A 93 -11.24 -12.22 -20.43
C LYS A 93 -9.77 -12.09 -19.99
N VAL A 94 -8.98 -11.37 -20.76
CA VAL A 94 -7.55 -11.11 -20.46
C VAL A 94 -7.44 -10.22 -19.22
N PHE A 95 -8.34 -9.25 -19.10
CA PHE A 95 -8.42 -8.36 -17.96
C PHE A 95 -8.61 -9.08 -16.62
N LYS A 96 -9.51 -10.07 -16.55
CA LYS A 96 -9.77 -10.83 -15.32
C LYS A 96 -8.54 -11.61 -14.84
N SER A 97 -7.78 -12.21 -15.75
CA SER A 97 -6.58 -12.97 -15.40
C SER A 97 -5.46 -12.07 -14.89
N TYR A 98 -5.22 -10.92 -15.52
CA TYR A 98 -4.22 -9.95 -15.05
C TYR A 98 -4.61 -9.31 -13.73
N LEU A 99 -5.89 -8.98 -13.54
CA LEU A 99 -6.39 -8.46 -12.28
C LEU A 99 -6.18 -9.46 -11.14
N LEU A 100 -6.48 -10.73 -11.37
CA LEU A 100 -6.33 -11.77 -10.36
C LEU A 100 -4.86 -11.95 -9.95
N VAL A 101 -3.94 -11.88 -10.92
CA VAL A 101 -2.49 -11.90 -10.64
C VAL A 101 -2.04 -10.65 -9.88
N ALA A 102 -2.53 -9.46 -10.24
CA ALA A 102 -2.22 -8.20 -9.54
C ALA A 102 -2.74 -8.20 -8.09
N VAL A 103 -3.94 -8.75 -7.85
CA VAL A 103 -4.51 -8.91 -6.51
C VAL A 103 -3.72 -9.91 -5.68
N LEU A 104 -3.37 -11.06 -6.24
CA LEU A 104 -2.55 -12.06 -5.53
C LEU A 104 -1.18 -11.51 -5.15
N SER A 105 -0.55 -10.73 -6.03
CA SER A 105 0.72 -10.09 -5.73
C SER A 105 0.59 -8.96 -4.69
N ALA A 106 -0.50 -8.19 -4.69
CA ALA A 106 -0.79 -7.22 -3.63
C ALA A 106 -1.03 -7.89 -2.27
N ILE A 107 -1.77 -9.00 -2.22
CA ILE A 107 -2.01 -9.78 -1.00
C ILE A 107 -0.70 -10.36 -0.46
N TRP A 108 0.16 -10.87 -1.34
CA TRP A 108 1.45 -11.43 -0.94
C TRP A 108 2.38 -10.37 -0.33
N LEU A 109 2.30 -9.11 -0.77
CA LEU A 109 3.11 -8.00 -0.24
C LEU A 109 2.59 -7.44 1.09
N LEU A 110 1.39 -7.86 1.52
CA LEU A 110 0.79 -7.50 2.81
C LEU A 110 1.06 -8.55 3.91
N VAL A 111 1.71 -9.67 3.58
CA VAL A 111 2.12 -10.76 4.50
C VAL A 111 3.61 -10.64 4.80
#